data_AF-A0A3D1B8S8-F1
#
_entry.id   AF-A0A3D1B8S8-F1
#
_cell.length_a   1.000
_cell.length_b   1.000
_cell.length_c   1.000
_cell.angle_alpha   90.00
_cell.angle_beta   90.00
_cell.angle_gamma   90.00
#
_symmetry.space_group_name_H-M   'P 1'
#
loop_
_entity.id
_entity.type
_entity.pdbx_description
1 polymer ?
#
loop_
_entity_poly.entity_id
_entity_poly.type
_entity_poly.pdbx_seq_one_letter_code
_entity_poly.pdbx_strand_id
1 'polypeptide(L)'
;TELVSAKDGSIAALLGASPGASVTVSIMLDLIERCFPEQAKSEAWSSKLAEIFPAREKVLEADAAVYREVVAKVDKHLGLAD
;
A
#
# COMPACT_ATOMS: atom_id res chain seq x y z
N THR A 1 -2.17 -0.91 -15.89
CA THR A 1 -1.40 0.24 -15.40
C THR A 1 -0.04 -0.27 -15.00
N GLU A 2 1.03 0.42 -15.40
CA GLU A 2 2.41 0.03 -15.13
C GLU A 2 3.15 1.16 -14.43
N LEU A 3 4.02 0.81 -13.48
CA LEU A 3 4.93 1.75 -12.83
C LEU A 3 6.27 1.74 -13.55
N VAL A 4 6.61 2.87 -14.17
CA VAL A 4 7.92 3.09 -14.81
C VAL A 4 8.67 4.14 -14.01
N SER A 5 9.87 3.80 -13.53
CA SER A 5 10.71 4.70 -12.76
C SER A 5 12.08 4.86 -13.41
N ALA A 6 12.65 6.06 -13.29
CA ALA A 6 14.06 6.29 -13.60
C ALA A 6 14.93 5.39 -12.70
N LYS A 7 16.10 4.97 -13.19
CA LYS A 7 17.00 4.08 -12.45
C LYS A 7 17.45 4.67 -11.11
N ASP A 8 17.55 5.99 -11.03
CA ASP A 8 17.92 6.75 -9.85
C ASP A 8 16.73 7.12 -8.95
N GLY A 9 15.51 6.68 -9.28
CA GLY A 9 14.30 6.95 -8.51
C GLY A 9 13.80 8.40 -8.58
N SER A 10 14.46 9.28 -9.33
CA SER A 10 14.15 10.71 -9.38
C SER A 10 12.78 11.03 -9.99
N ILE A 11 12.28 10.15 -10.85
CA ILE A 11 11.00 10.27 -11.53
C ILE A 11 10.33 8.90 -11.55
N ALA A 12 9.03 8.86 -11.23
CA ALA A 12 8.14 7.74 -11.51
C ALA A 12 6.92 8.21 -12.30
N ALA A 13 6.54 7.41 -13.28
CA ALA A 13 5.34 7.57 -14.07
C ALA A 13 4.46 6.33 -13.94
N LEU A 14 3.17 6.57 -13.78
CA LEU A 14 2.13 5.54 -13.88
C LEU A 14 1.60 5.58 -15.31
N LEU A 15 1.94 4.58 -16.12
CA LEU A 15 1.56 4.50 -17.54
C LEU A 15 0.36 3.56 -17.73
N GLY A 16 -0.63 4.02 -18.51
CA GLY A 16 -1.86 3.31 -18.82
C GLY A 16 -3.12 4.04 -18.33
N ALA A 17 -4.29 3.42 -18.50
CA ALA A 17 -5.52 3.92 -17.90
C ALA A 17 -5.38 4.02 -16.37
N SER A 18 -6.11 4.96 -15.76
CA SER A 18 -6.09 5.16 -14.30
C SER A 18 -6.30 3.81 -13.60
N PRO A 19 -5.41 3.41 -12.67
CA PRO A 19 -5.59 2.17 -11.95
C PRO A 19 -6.92 2.21 -11.18
N GLY A 20 -7.68 1.12 -11.27
CA GLY A 20 -8.88 0.95 -10.47
C GLY A 20 -8.52 0.85 -8.99
N ALA A 21 -9.48 1.13 -8.10
CA ALA A 21 -9.28 1.08 -6.66
C ALA A 21 -8.66 -0.24 -6.17
N SER A 22 -8.92 -1.35 -6.88
CA SER A 22 -8.42 -2.69 -6.58
C SER A 22 -6.91 -2.88 -6.75
N VAL A 23 -6.23 -2.01 -7.50
CA VAL A 23 -4.78 -2.15 -7.78
C VAL A 23 -3.97 -0.90 -7.44
N THR A 24 -4.63 0.24 -7.20
CA THR A 24 -3.93 1.51 -6.89
C THR A 24 -3.07 1.41 -5.63
N VAL A 25 -3.54 0.73 -4.58
CA VAL A 25 -2.83 0.67 -3.30
C VAL A 25 -1.48 -0.05 -3.44
N SER A 26 -1.47 -1.24 -4.06
CA SER A 26 -0.23 -2.00 -4.24
C SER A 26 0.77 -1.24 -5.12
N ILE A 27 0.30 -0.60 -6.20
CA ILE A 27 1.18 0.19 -7.07
C ILE A 27 1.79 1.40 -6.33
N MET A 28 1.03 2.08 -5.48
CA MET A 28 1.55 3.23 -4.71
C MET A 28 2.56 2.80 -3.64
N LEU A 29 2.36 1.64 -3.01
CA LEU A 29 3.34 1.08 -2.09
C LEU A 29 4.65 0.71 -2.81
N ASP A 30 4.55 0.09 -4.00
CA ASP A 30 5.71 -0.19 -4.85
C ASP A 30 6.45 1.08 -5.27
N LEU A 31 5.72 2.16 -5.59
CA LEU A 31 6.31 3.45 -5.93
C LEU A 31 7.11 4.02 -4.75
N ILE A 32 6.54 3.99 -3.54
CA ILE A 32 7.23 4.47 -2.33
C ILE A 32 8.54 3.70 -2.11
N GLU A 33 8.50 2.38 -2.22
CA GLU A 33 9.67 1.52 -2.02
C GLU A 33 10.77 1.75 -3.07
N ARG A 34 10.39 1.98 -4.33
CA ARG A 34 11.34 2.14 -5.45
C ARG A 34 11.91 3.55 -5.56
N CYS A 35 11.07 4.58 -5.36
CA CYS A 35 11.46 5.97 -5.58
C CYS A 35 11.94 6.68 -4.32
N PHE A 36 11.54 6.19 -3.14
CA PHE A 36 11.91 6.78 -1.85
C PHE A 36 12.50 5.72 -0.90
N PRO A 37 13.49 4.93 -1.32
CA PRO A 37 13.97 3.77 -0.55
C PRO A 37 14.56 4.17 0.80
N GLU A 38 15.22 5.32 0.91
CA GLU A 38 15.82 5.78 2.17
C GLU A 38 14.76 6.31 3.13
N GLN A 39 13.76 7.03 2.61
CA GLN A 39 12.62 7.46 3.40
C GLN A 39 11.77 6.27 3.83
N ALA A 40 11.49 5.32 2.95
CA ALA A 40 10.72 4.11 3.27
C ALA A 40 11.36 3.27 4.39
N LYS A 41 12.70 3.27 4.48
CA LYS A 41 13.45 2.63 5.57
C LYS A 41 13.60 3.52 6.81
N SER A 42 13.32 4.81 6.71
CA SER A 42 13.36 5.70 7.87
C SER A 42 12.29 5.31 8.87
N GLU A 43 12.63 5.38 10.16
CA GLU A 43 11.74 5.00 11.26
C GLU A 43 10.40 5.76 11.21
N ALA A 44 10.45 7.04 10.84
CA ALA A 44 9.26 7.88 10.75
C ALA A 44 8.26 7.36 9.70
N TRP A 45 8.72 7.01 8.51
CA TRP A 45 7.84 6.53 7.44
C TRP A 45 7.48 5.07 7.62
N SER A 46 8.42 4.22 8.05
CA SER A 46 8.11 2.81 8.30
C SER A 46 7.02 2.67 9.36
N SER A 47 7.11 3.46 10.44
CA SER A 47 6.09 3.49 11.49
C SER A 47 4.76 4.00 10.97
N LYS A 48 4.77 5.08 10.16
CA LYS A 48 3.54 5.64 9.61
C LYS A 48 2.87 4.69 8.61
N LEU A 49 3.66 4.02 7.76
CA LEU A 49 3.16 3.03 6.81
C LEU A 49 2.58 1.81 7.53
N ALA A 50 3.18 1.36 8.64
CA ALA A 50 2.63 0.28 9.46
C ALA A 50 1.32 0.66 10.16
N GLU A 51 1.17 1.93 10.55
CA GLU A 51 -0.08 2.46 11.11
C GLU A 51 -1.23 2.44 10.08
N ILE A 52 -0.94 2.87 8.85
CA ILE A 52 -1.92 2.96 7.75
C ILE A 52 -2.22 1.58 7.16
N PHE A 53 -1.19 0.76 6.92
CA PHE A 53 -1.25 -0.54 6.27
C PHE A 53 -0.83 -1.63 7.27
N PRO A 54 -1.73 -2.08 8.15
CA PRO A 54 -1.40 -3.06 9.21
C PRO A 54 -0.97 -4.42 8.66
N ALA A 55 -1.32 -4.74 7.41
CA ALA A 55 -0.88 -5.94 6.71
C ALA A 55 -0.74 -5.68 5.20
N ARG A 56 0.23 -6.34 4.56
CA ARG A 56 0.41 -6.36 3.10
C ARG A 56 -0.48 -7.43 2.46
N GLU A 57 -0.73 -7.31 1.16
CA GLU A 57 -1.55 -8.26 0.37
C GLU A 57 -1.18 -9.73 0.63
N LYS A 58 0.12 -10.08 0.62
CA LYS A 58 0.57 -11.46 0.84
C LYS A 58 0.24 -12.01 2.22
N VAL A 59 0.20 -11.14 3.24
CA VAL A 59 -0.19 -11.54 4.60
C VAL A 59 -1.70 -11.77 4.65
N LEU A 60 -2.47 -10.87 4.04
CA LEU A 60 -3.94 -10.98 3.97
C LEU A 60 -4.39 -12.21 3.15
N GLU A 61 -3.66 -12.57 2.10
CA GLU A 61 -3.90 -13.78 1.30
C GLU A 61 -3.63 -15.07 2.08
N ALA A 62 -2.62 -15.06 2.95
CA ALA A 62 -2.17 -16.24 3.68
C ALA A 62 -2.85 -16.44 5.05
N ASP A 63 -3.33 -15.36 5.67
CA ASP A 63 -3.90 -15.38 7.02
C ASP A 63 -5.33 -14.82 7.05
N ALA A 64 -6.28 -15.75 7.05
CA ALA A 64 -7.70 -15.42 7.10
C ALA A 64 -8.13 -14.73 8.41
N ALA A 65 -7.40 -14.93 9.52
CA ALA A 65 -7.71 -14.25 10.78
C ALA A 65 -7.31 -12.78 10.71
N VAL A 66 -6.10 -12.49 10.22
CA VAL A 66 -5.64 -11.11 10.00
C VAL A 66 -6.53 -10.39 8.99
N TYR A 67 -6.94 -11.07 7.91
CA TYR A 67 -7.88 -10.50 6.95
C TYR A 67 -9.18 -10.05 7.62
N ARG A 68 -9.80 -10.92 8.44
CA ARG A 68 -11.06 -10.59 9.15
C ARG A 68 -10.89 -9.43 10.13
N GLU A 69 -9.77 -9.37 10.84
CA GLU A 69 -9.47 -8.26 11.75
C GLU A 69 -9.39 -6.93 11.00
N VAL A 70 -8.65 -6.90 9.88
CA VAL A 70 -8.50 -5.70 9.05
C VAL A 70 -9.84 -5.26 8.47
N VAL A 71 -10.65 -6.19 7.95
CA VAL A 71 -11.98 -5.88 7.42
C VAL A 71 -12.88 -5.29 8.51
N ALA A 72 -12.95 -5.93 9.69
CA ALA A 72 -13.75 -5.41 10.80
C ALA A 72 -13.32 -4.00 11.24
N LYS A 73 -12.01 -3.73 11.25
CA LYS A 73 -11.48 -2.38 11.52
C LYS A 73 -11.92 -1.39 10.46
N VAL A 74 -11.83 -1.74 9.18
CA VAL A 74 -12.24 -0.88 8.06
C VAL A 74 -13.74 -0.60 8.10
N ASP A 75 -14.58 -1.63 8.27
CA ASP A 75 -16.04 -1.48 8.34
C ASP A 75 -16.45 -0.55 9.48
N LYS A 76 -15.82 -0.69 10.65
CA LYS A 76 -16.04 0.23 11.77
C LYS A 76 -15.67 1.68 11.44
N HIS A 77 -14.56 1.91 10.74
CA HIS A 77 -14.14 3.27 10.35
C HIS A 77 -15.05 3.87 9.28
N LEU A 78 -15.58 3.04 8.38
CA LEU A 78 -16.49 3.47 7.31
C LEU A 78 -17.95 3.55 7.76
N GLY A 79 -18.28 3.15 8.99
CA GLY A 79 -19.65 3.10 9.48
C GLY A 79 -20.50 2.02 8.81
N LEU A 80 -19.86 0.94 8.38
CA LEU A 80 -20.49 -0.24 7.75
C LEU A 80 -20.71 -1.38 8.75
N ALA A 81 -20.13 -1.28 9.94
CA ALA A 81 -20.41 -2.18 11.05
C ALA A 81 -21.72 -1.76 11.74
N ASP A 82 -22.65 -2.71 11.90
CA ASP A 82 -23.91 -2.56 12.65
C ASP A 82 -23.69 -2.11 14.11
#